data_AF-A0A1P8KIT5-F1
#
_entry.id   AF-A0A1P8KIT5-F1
#
_cell.length_a   1.000
_cell.length_b   1.000
_cell.length_c   1.000
_cell.angle_alpha   90.00
_cell.angle_beta   90.00
_cell.angle_gamma   90.00
#
_symmetry.space_group_name_H-M   'P 1'
#
loop_
_entity.id
_entity.type
_entity.pdbx_description
1 polymer ?
#
loop_
_entity_poly.entity_id
_entity_poly.type
_entity_poly.pdbx_seq_one_letter_code
_entity_poly.pdbx_strand_id
1 'polypeptide(L)'
;MIKIILVFLTLFISLNTLHAEDSEFIQQQELFLKVKTIIQEEESIARAYENFILNEKKLPTTFAQLVTDEYLDSGFTLTPFVDGETVSVNDFGFRKEINNRLKGSSLEEDESIQRLYESDLFRKKTYFYDRDEIGIKLEDEFVNHLYFLSSTAGFNLIKCGISPKKKYCWNKEDTDENVIYIYQEDAQTNLLMYYSVDNFKTGPIIITNDTSLHITSDEFNSIPKGALLYDTEAVKYIKTRDSIEVVK
;
A
#
# COMPACT_ATOMS: atom_id res chain seq x y z
N MET A 1 -45.72 50.42 30.11
CA MET A 1 -44.48 50.73 29.38
C MET A 1 -43.31 49.84 29.79
N ILE A 2 -42.97 49.74 31.10
CA ILE A 2 -41.88 48.88 31.62
C ILE A 2 -42.03 47.39 31.23
N LYS A 3 -43.26 46.84 31.27
CA LYS A 3 -43.52 45.44 30.88
C LYS A 3 -43.26 45.15 29.38
N ILE A 4 -43.44 46.13 28.50
CA ILE A 4 -43.18 45.97 27.06
C ILE A 4 -41.67 46.04 26.78
N ILE A 5 -40.96 46.92 27.50
CA ILE A 5 -39.50 47.06 27.41
C ILE A 5 -38.79 45.78 27.88
N LEU A 6 -39.28 45.16 28.96
CA LEU A 6 -38.74 43.88 29.45
C LEU A 6 -38.90 42.73 28.44
N VAL A 7 -40.05 42.66 27.75
CA VAL A 7 -40.29 41.65 26.70
C VAL A 7 -39.34 41.85 25.50
N PHE A 8 -39.14 43.10 25.07
CA PHE A 8 -38.18 43.40 23.99
C PHE A 8 -36.73 43.11 24.40
N LEU A 9 -36.36 43.36 25.66
CA LEU A 9 -35.01 43.06 26.17
C LEU A 9 -34.74 41.54 26.23
N THR A 10 -35.71 40.75 26.70
CA THR A 10 -35.58 39.28 26.70
C THR A 10 -35.52 38.72 25.28
N LEU A 11 -36.28 39.28 24.34
CA LEU A 11 -36.25 38.86 22.93
C LEU A 11 -34.89 39.18 22.28
N PHE A 12 -34.33 40.36 22.60
CA PHE A 12 -33.03 40.79 22.10
C PHE A 12 -31.88 39.91 22.65
N ILE A 13 -31.94 39.52 23.92
CA ILE A 13 -30.94 38.62 24.52
C ILE A 13 -31.06 37.21 23.91
N SER A 14 -32.27 36.69 23.69
CA SER A 14 -32.46 35.37 23.08
C SER A 14 -32.05 35.30 21.59
N LEU A 15 -32.13 36.41 20.86
CA LEU A 15 -31.71 36.48 19.46
C LEU A 15 -30.19 36.53 19.30
N ASN A 16 -29.45 37.04 20.29
CA ASN A 16 -27.99 37.06 20.28
C ASN A 16 -27.37 35.72 20.67
N THR A 17 -28.07 34.85 21.40
CA THR A 17 -27.58 33.52 21.78
C THR A 17 -27.78 32.46 20.69
N LEU A 18 -28.59 32.73 19.67
CA LEU A 18 -28.88 31.79 18.57
C LEU A 18 -27.80 31.75 17.47
N HIS A 19 -26.83 32.67 17.50
CA HIS A 19 -25.79 32.80 16.46
C HIS A 19 -24.37 32.42 16.91
N ALA A 20 -24.21 31.89 18.13
CA ALA A 20 -22.89 31.58 18.68
C ALA A 20 -22.43 30.13 18.41
N GLU A 21 -23.34 29.15 18.37
CA GLU A 21 -22.98 27.72 18.21
C GLU A 21 -22.70 27.30 16.75
N ASP A 22 -23.27 28.00 15.77
CA ASP A 22 -23.12 27.61 14.35
C ASP A 22 -21.67 27.71 13.86
N SER A 23 -20.90 28.71 14.35
CA SER A 23 -19.54 28.94 13.83
C SER A 23 -18.54 27.87 14.25
N GLU A 24 -18.61 27.38 15.49
CA GLU A 24 -17.74 26.34 16.02
C GLU A 24 -18.09 24.98 15.42
N PHE A 25 -19.40 24.69 15.27
CA PHE A 25 -19.86 23.47 14.62
C PHE A 25 -19.45 23.39 13.14
N ILE A 26 -19.60 24.49 12.39
CA ILE A 26 -19.16 24.57 10.99
C ILE A 26 -17.66 24.32 10.89
N GLN A 27 -16.85 24.95 11.75
CA GLN A 27 -15.40 24.75 11.77
C GLN A 27 -15.01 23.29 12.06
N GLN A 28 -15.68 22.63 13.02
CA GLN A 28 -15.45 21.21 13.30
C GLN A 28 -15.84 20.31 12.12
N GLN A 29 -16.93 20.61 11.42
CA GLN A 29 -17.35 19.86 10.24
C GLN A 29 -16.36 20.01 9.08
N GLU A 30 -15.90 21.23 8.82
CA GLU A 30 -14.88 21.52 7.81
C GLU A 30 -13.60 20.76 8.10
N LEU A 31 -13.16 20.77 9.35
CA LEU A 31 -11.96 20.08 9.79
C LEU A 31 -12.10 18.56 9.68
N PHE A 32 -13.25 17.99 10.04
CA PHE A 32 -13.53 16.57 9.83
C PHE A 32 -13.47 16.19 8.34
N LEU A 33 -14.09 16.99 7.47
CA LEU A 33 -14.06 16.77 6.03
C LEU A 33 -12.63 16.84 5.50
N LYS A 34 -11.83 17.78 6.02
CA LYS A 34 -10.43 17.94 5.66
C LYS A 34 -9.58 16.73 6.04
N VAL A 35 -9.70 16.25 7.28
CA VAL A 35 -9.02 15.01 7.73
C VAL A 35 -9.41 13.82 6.85
N LYS A 36 -10.70 13.69 6.53
CA LYS A 36 -11.19 12.63 5.64
C LYS A 36 -10.57 12.74 4.24
N THR A 37 -10.55 13.93 3.64
CA THR A 37 -9.95 14.16 2.32
C THR A 37 -8.47 13.76 2.32
N ILE A 38 -7.73 14.15 3.35
CA ILE A 38 -6.32 13.82 3.51
C ILE A 38 -6.14 12.28 3.61
N ILE A 39 -6.94 11.59 4.41
CA ILE A 39 -6.88 10.12 4.45
C ILE A 39 -7.23 9.51 3.08
N GLN A 40 -8.22 10.05 2.37
CA GLN A 40 -8.60 9.55 1.04
C GLN A 40 -7.50 9.73 -0.02
N GLU A 41 -6.75 10.82 0.05
CA GLU A 41 -5.55 11.03 -0.77
C GLU A 41 -4.46 9.99 -0.44
N GLU A 42 -4.20 9.73 0.84
CA GLU A 42 -3.26 8.69 1.29
C GLU A 42 -3.67 7.30 0.79
N GLU A 43 -4.97 6.99 0.84
CA GLU A 43 -5.54 5.78 0.27
C GLU A 43 -5.37 5.70 -1.27
N SER A 44 -5.45 6.84 -1.97
CA SER A 44 -5.20 6.90 -3.41
C SER A 44 -3.73 6.65 -3.74
N ILE A 45 -2.82 7.20 -2.93
CA ILE A 45 -1.38 6.95 -3.04
C ILE A 45 -1.07 5.48 -2.82
N ALA A 46 -1.67 4.85 -1.80
CA ALA A 46 -1.53 3.42 -1.56
C ALA A 46 -2.02 2.55 -2.73
N ARG A 47 -3.15 2.90 -3.37
CA ARG A 47 -3.64 2.23 -4.58
C ARG A 47 -2.68 2.38 -5.75
N ALA A 48 -2.20 3.60 -5.99
CA ALA A 48 -1.25 3.90 -7.06
C ALA A 48 0.07 3.15 -6.85
N TYR A 49 0.57 3.09 -5.61
CA TYR A 49 1.77 2.35 -5.25
C TYR A 49 1.65 0.86 -5.58
N GLU A 50 0.54 0.23 -5.21
CA GLU A 50 0.27 -1.18 -5.52
C GLU A 50 0.16 -1.43 -7.03
N ASN A 51 -0.59 -0.58 -7.75
CA ASN A 51 -0.75 -0.68 -9.21
C ASN A 51 0.57 -0.50 -9.95
N PHE A 52 1.43 0.42 -9.49
CA PHE A 52 2.77 0.62 -10.05
C PHE A 52 3.60 -0.65 -9.96
N ILE A 53 3.61 -1.33 -8.81
CA ILE A 53 4.34 -2.59 -8.65
C ILE A 53 3.80 -3.65 -9.60
N LEU A 54 2.49 -3.73 -9.75
CA LEU A 54 1.85 -4.70 -10.63
C LEU A 54 2.24 -4.48 -12.10
N ASN A 55 2.21 -3.24 -12.57
CA ASN A 55 2.45 -2.89 -13.98
C ASN A 55 3.94 -2.90 -14.33
N GLU A 56 4.75 -2.23 -13.49
CA GLU A 56 6.18 -2.03 -13.76
C GLU A 56 7.07 -3.17 -13.25
N LYS A 57 6.53 -4.03 -12.37
CA LYS A 57 7.25 -5.13 -11.69
C LYS A 57 8.48 -4.63 -10.94
N LYS A 58 8.38 -3.41 -10.39
CA LYS A 58 9.43 -2.70 -9.64
C LYS A 58 8.79 -1.91 -8.52
N LEU A 59 9.57 -1.61 -7.50
CA LEU A 59 9.13 -0.73 -6.42
C LEU A 59 9.32 0.73 -6.84
N PRO A 60 8.31 1.61 -6.63
CA PRO A 60 8.49 3.03 -6.87
C PRO A 60 9.50 3.58 -5.86
N THR A 61 10.38 4.45 -6.34
CA THR A 61 11.43 5.10 -5.52
C THR A 61 11.04 6.49 -5.08
N THR A 62 10.30 7.21 -5.94
CA THR A 62 9.95 8.60 -5.74
C THR A 62 8.44 8.79 -5.84
N PHE A 63 7.90 9.79 -5.14
CA PHE A 63 6.47 10.11 -5.24
C PHE A 63 6.07 10.51 -6.66
N ALA A 64 6.96 11.23 -7.36
CA ALA A 64 6.74 11.69 -8.73
C ALA A 64 6.48 10.57 -9.74
N GLN A 65 6.98 9.35 -9.51
CA GLN A 65 6.69 8.20 -10.38
C GLN A 65 5.22 7.78 -10.37
N LEU A 66 4.48 8.11 -9.31
CA LEU A 66 3.06 7.81 -9.20
C LEU A 66 2.18 8.94 -9.75
N VAL A 67 2.71 10.15 -9.94
CA VAL A 67 1.95 11.31 -10.44
C VAL A 67 1.92 11.29 -11.96
N THR A 68 1.17 10.34 -12.50
CA THR A 68 0.94 10.15 -13.93
C THR A 68 -0.53 9.82 -14.19
N ASP A 69 -0.98 10.02 -15.42
CA ASP A 69 -2.36 9.69 -15.84
C ASP A 69 -2.72 8.20 -15.66
N GLU A 70 -1.72 7.32 -15.53
CA GLU A 70 -1.92 5.88 -15.31
C GLU A 70 -2.19 5.52 -13.84
N TYR A 71 -1.68 6.32 -12.89
CA TYR A 71 -1.69 5.99 -11.47
C TYR A 71 -2.51 7.01 -10.64
N LEU A 72 -1.95 8.19 -10.32
CA LEU A 72 -2.63 9.20 -9.49
C LEU A 72 -3.38 10.29 -10.25
N ASP A 73 -3.23 10.37 -11.57
CA ASP A 73 -3.49 11.54 -12.42
C ASP A 73 -2.32 12.55 -12.39
N SER A 74 -1.94 13.10 -13.55
CA SER A 74 -0.94 14.16 -13.64
C SER A 74 -1.40 15.46 -12.97
N GLY A 75 -2.72 15.64 -12.82
CA GLY A 75 -3.34 16.75 -12.07
C GLY A 75 -3.46 16.52 -10.56
N PHE A 76 -2.92 15.43 -10.01
CA PHE A 76 -3.07 15.12 -8.59
C PHE A 76 -2.46 16.21 -7.69
N THR A 77 -3.24 16.65 -6.70
CA THR A 77 -2.82 17.66 -5.73
C THR A 77 -3.10 17.17 -4.32
N LEU A 78 -2.28 17.64 -3.38
CA LEU A 78 -2.38 17.28 -1.98
C LEU A 78 -3.08 18.40 -1.22
N THR A 79 -4.04 18.04 -0.37
CA THR A 79 -4.66 18.98 0.56
C THR A 79 -3.74 19.17 1.78
N PRO A 80 -3.34 20.41 2.13
CA PRO A 80 -2.61 20.67 3.37
C PRO A 80 -3.57 20.63 4.57
N PHE A 81 -3.10 20.30 5.78
CA PHE A 81 -3.93 20.36 6.99
C PHE A 81 -4.34 21.79 7.35
N VAL A 82 -3.45 22.76 7.17
CA VAL A 82 -3.69 24.18 7.39
C VAL A 82 -3.46 24.94 6.09
N ASP A 83 -4.36 25.85 5.76
CA ASP A 83 -4.28 26.57 4.49
C ASP A 83 -3.02 27.45 4.43
N GLY A 84 -2.31 27.36 3.31
CA GLY A 84 -1.03 28.07 3.12
C GLY A 84 0.21 27.29 3.60
N GLU A 85 0.05 26.15 4.28
CA GLU A 85 1.17 25.25 4.55
C GLU A 85 1.58 24.48 3.29
N THR A 86 2.88 24.23 3.16
CA THR A 86 3.40 23.37 2.08
C THR A 86 3.20 21.92 2.48
N VAL A 87 2.59 21.14 1.60
CA VAL A 87 2.38 19.71 1.79
C VAL A 87 3.17 18.92 0.75
N SER A 88 3.75 17.81 1.17
CA SER A 88 4.48 16.90 0.29
C SER A 88 4.39 15.47 0.80
N VAL A 89 4.69 14.54 -0.09
CA VAL A 89 4.89 13.13 0.21
C VAL A 89 6.37 12.84 0.01
N ASN A 90 7.00 12.26 1.03
CA ASN A 90 8.39 11.85 0.96
C ASN A 90 8.58 10.79 -0.13
N ASP A 91 9.77 10.75 -0.72
CA ASP A 91 10.15 9.68 -1.61
C ASP A 91 10.14 8.34 -0.85
N PHE A 92 9.54 7.33 -1.49
CA PHE A 92 9.35 6.01 -0.90
C PHE A 92 10.67 5.34 -0.52
N GLY A 93 11.73 5.52 -1.31
CA GLY A 93 13.01 4.87 -1.05
C GLY A 93 12.89 3.36 -0.90
N PHE A 94 11.99 2.74 -1.69
CA PHE A 94 11.61 1.31 -1.64
C PHE A 94 10.80 0.85 -0.41
N ARG A 95 10.34 1.79 0.41
CA ARG A 95 9.50 1.52 1.58
C ARG A 95 8.03 1.72 1.24
N LYS A 96 7.18 0.95 1.91
CA LYS A 96 5.71 0.96 1.76
C LYS A 96 5.08 1.88 2.81
N GLU A 97 5.57 3.12 2.86
CA GLU A 97 5.17 4.11 3.85
C GLU A 97 5.13 5.49 3.20
N ILE A 98 4.36 6.39 3.79
CA ILE A 98 4.34 7.82 3.49
C ILE A 98 4.44 8.58 4.81
N ASN A 99 4.91 9.83 4.76
CA ASN A 99 5.00 10.66 5.95
C ASN A 99 3.62 10.96 6.52
N ASN A 100 3.52 10.97 7.86
CA ASN A 100 2.38 11.51 8.56
C ASN A 100 2.24 13.00 8.24
N ARG A 101 1.11 13.39 7.65
CA ARG A 101 0.88 14.78 7.23
C ARG A 101 0.35 15.69 8.35
N LEU A 102 -0.15 15.12 9.44
CA LEU A 102 -0.52 15.87 10.64
C LEU A 102 0.73 16.37 11.38
N LYS A 103 1.83 15.62 11.27
CA LYS A 103 3.11 15.93 11.89
C LYS A 103 3.68 17.26 11.39
N GLY A 104 4.08 18.12 12.31
CA GLY A 104 4.64 19.45 12.02
C GLY A 104 3.61 20.50 11.63
N SER A 105 2.33 20.15 11.57
CA SER A 105 1.24 21.12 11.38
C SER A 105 0.91 21.82 12.71
N SER A 106 0.25 22.98 12.64
CA SER A 106 -0.24 23.65 13.84
C SER A 106 -1.32 22.87 14.61
N LEU A 107 -1.83 21.77 14.04
CA LEU A 107 -2.88 20.92 14.61
C LEU A 107 -2.34 19.61 15.21
N GLU A 108 -1.02 19.40 15.22
CA GLU A 108 -0.40 18.16 15.72
C GLU A 108 -0.80 17.85 17.18
N GLU A 109 -0.91 18.89 18.02
CA GLU A 109 -1.23 18.77 19.45
C GLU A 109 -2.75 18.74 19.73
N ASP A 110 -3.60 18.81 18.70
CA ASP A 110 -5.06 18.72 18.87
C ASP A 110 -5.49 17.26 19.00
N GLU A 111 -5.80 16.82 20.22
CA GLU A 111 -6.19 15.44 20.51
C GLU A 111 -7.42 14.97 19.70
N SER A 112 -8.35 15.86 19.36
CA SER A 112 -9.56 15.49 18.62
C SER A 112 -9.23 15.13 17.17
N ILE A 113 -8.31 15.90 16.57
CA ILE A 113 -7.85 15.70 15.19
C ILE A 113 -6.91 14.53 15.10
N GLN A 114 -6.02 14.38 16.08
CA GLN A 114 -5.16 13.22 16.19
C GLN A 114 -5.99 11.93 16.20
N ARG A 115 -6.99 11.82 17.09
CA ARG A 115 -7.86 10.63 17.16
C ARG A 115 -8.61 10.36 15.87
N LEU A 116 -9.05 11.41 15.16
CA LEU A 116 -9.75 11.25 13.90
C LEU A 116 -8.81 10.78 12.77
N TYR A 117 -7.62 11.37 12.69
CA TYR A 117 -6.64 11.09 11.64
C TYR A 117 -5.98 9.71 11.79
N GLU A 118 -5.70 9.30 13.03
CA GLU A 118 -5.11 8.00 13.37
C GLU A 118 -6.14 6.86 13.31
N SER A 119 -7.44 7.18 13.24
CA SER A 119 -8.51 6.19 13.20
C SER A 119 -8.52 5.37 11.91
N ASP A 120 -8.85 4.09 12.05
CA ASP A 120 -9.05 3.17 10.91
C ASP A 120 -10.37 3.42 10.15
N LEU A 121 -11.23 4.35 10.61
CA LEU A 121 -12.56 4.58 10.04
C LEU A 121 -12.55 4.81 8.51
N PHE A 122 -11.53 5.50 8.00
CA PHE A 122 -11.35 5.81 6.58
C PHE A 122 -10.16 5.10 5.94
N ARG A 123 -9.45 4.24 6.69
CA ARG A 123 -8.20 3.61 6.27
C ARG A 123 -8.44 2.15 5.90
N LYS A 124 -8.35 1.84 4.61
CA LYS A 124 -8.46 0.47 4.11
C LYS A 124 -7.10 -0.06 3.67
N LYS A 125 -6.43 0.68 2.78
CA LYS A 125 -5.10 0.36 2.22
C LYS A 125 -3.96 1.06 2.95
N THR A 126 -4.27 1.93 3.90
CA THR A 126 -3.29 2.55 4.78
C THR A 126 -3.52 2.13 6.24
N TYR A 127 -2.57 2.44 7.10
CA TYR A 127 -2.70 2.36 8.55
C TYR A 127 -1.74 3.34 9.19
N PHE A 128 -2.14 3.86 10.34
CA PHE A 128 -1.23 4.65 11.16
C PHE A 128 -0.14 3.73 11.73
N TYR A 129 1.13 4.06 11.47
CA TYR A 129 2.28 3.27 11.89
C TYR A 129 3.28 4.15 12.62
N ASP A 130 3.26 4.07 13.95
CA ASP A 130 4.04 4.96 14.82
C ASP A 130 3.71 6.45 14.59
N ARG A 131 4.36 7.35 15.34
CA ARG A 131 4.01 8.78 15.35
C ARG A 131 4.25 9.50 14.02
N ASP A 132 5.19 9.03 13.21
CA ASP A 132 5.73 9.84 12.11
C ASP A 132 5.35 9.31 10.71
N GLU A 133 4.75 8.12 10.62
CA GLU A 133 4.57 7.42 9.34
C GLU A 133 3.16 6.82 9.18
N ILE A 134 2.74 6.71 7.93
CA ILE A 134 1.54 6.01 7.50
C ILE A 134 1.98 4.83 6.64
N GLY A 135 1.71 3.62 7.11
CA GLY A 135 2.04 2.39 6.40
C GLY A 135 1.04 2.09 5.28
N ILE A 136 1.52 1.47 4.21
CA ILE A 136 0.73 0.98 3.07
C ILE A 136 0.52 -0.53 3.20
N LYS A 137 -0.73 -0.98 3.00
CA LYS A 137 -1.15 -2.38 2.91
C LYS A 137 -1.29 -2.76 1.43
N LEU A 138 -0.51 -3.76 1.01
CA LEU A 138 -0.68 -4.41 -0.29
C LEU A 138 -1.73 -5.51 -0.11
N GLU A 139 -2.85 -5.42 -0.83
CA GLU A 139 -3.95 -6.39 -0.79
C GLU A 139 -3.74 -7.52 -1.80
N ASP A 140 -3.10 -7.25 -2.94
CA ASP A 140 -2.88 -8.27 -3.95
C ASP A 140 -1.72 -9.21 -3.55
N GLU A 141 -1.99 -10.51 -3.56
CA GLU A 141 -1.00 -11.54 -3.17
C GLU A 141 0.20 -11.58 -4.12
N PHE A 142 -0.01 -11.35 -5.43
CA PHE A 142 1.08 -11.29 -6.40
C PHE A 142 1.92 -10.03 -6.19
N VAL A 143 1.30 -8.89 -5.88
CA VAL A 143 2.05 -7.67 -5.55
C VAL A 143 2.86 -7.83 -4.26
N ASN A 144 2.30 -8.48 -3.23
CA ASN A 144 3.05 -8.85 -2.02
C ASN A 144 4.26 -9.73 -2.34
N HIS A 145 4.08 -10.72 -3.24
CA HIS A 145 5.16 -11.58 -3.69
C HIS A 145 6.24 -10.79 -4.44
N LEU A 146 5.86 -9.93 -5.39
CA LEU A 146 6.79 -9.04 -6.09
C LEU A 146 7.55 -8.11 -5.14
N TYR A 147 6.88 -7.59 -4.10
CA TYR A 147 7.51 -6.77 -3.08
C TYR A 147 8.56 -7.56 -2.29
N PHE A 148 8.23 -8.79 -1.86
CA PHE A 148 9.17 -9.68 -1.18
C PHE A 148 10.39 -10.01 -2.07
N LEU A 149 10.17 -10.39 -3.33
CA LEU A 149 11.26 -10.67 -4.26
C LEU A 149 12.14 -9.44 -4.45
N SER A 150 11.52 -8.28 -4.73
CA SER A 150 12.24 -7.04 -5.00
C SER A 150 13.05 -6.59 -3.79
N SER A 151 12.46 -6.54 -2.60
CA SER A 151 13.16 -6.13 -1.37
C SER A 151 14.36 -7.04 -1.05
N THR A 152 14.26 -8.33 -1.35
CA THR A 152 15.37 -9.29 -1.17
C THR A 152 16.40 -9.21 -2.30
N ALA A 153 16.00 -8.80 -3.52
CA ALA A 153 16.84 -8.74 -4.73
C ALA A 153 17.72 -7.48 -4.86
N GLY A 154 17.59 -6.49 -3.97
CA GLY A 154 18.12 -5.15 -4.22
C GLY A 154 17.21 -4.25 -5.07
N PHE A 155 15.90 -4.46 -4.92
CA PHE A 155 14.76 -3.60 -5.29
C PHE A 155 14.23 -3.61 -6.73
N ASN A 156 14.89 -4.29 -7.66
CA ASN A 156 14.39 -4.42 -9.04
C ASN A 156 14.54 -5.85 -9.56
N LEU A 157 13.46 -6.42 -10.09
CA LEU A 157 13.53 -7.63 -10.90
C LEU A 157 14.15 -7.30 -12.26
N ILE A 158 15.29 -7.92 -12.55
CA ILE A 158 15.96 -7.77 -13.84
C ILE A 158 15.59 -8.89 -14.80
N LYS A 159 15.81 -8.69 -16.09
CA LYS A 159 15.63 -9.76 -17.07
C LYS A 159 16.67 -10.86 -16.85
N CYS A 160 16.27 -12.12 -16.93
CA CYS A 160 17.20 -13.25 -16.87
C CYS A 160 18.19 -13.18 -18.05
N GLY A 161 19.48 -13.37 -17.78
CA GLY A 161 20.52 -13.16 -18.78
C GLY A 161 21.91 -13.55 -18.29
N ILE A 162 22.94 -13.19 -19.07
CA ILE A 162 24.32 -13.61 -18.81
C ILE A 162 25.02 -12.67 -17.81
N SER A 163 24.67 -11.38 -17.77
CA SER A 163 25.20 -10.40 -16.81
C SER A 163 24.34 -9.14 -16.69
N PRO A 164 24.05 -8.63 -15.47
CA PRO A 164 24.26 -9.31 -14.20
C PRO A 164 23.30 -10.49 -14.06
N LYS A 165 23.77 -11.62 -13.52
CA LYS A 165 22.88 -12.69 -13.10
C LYS A 165 22.33 -12.37 -11.72
N LYS A 166 21.05 -12.66 -11.52
CA LYS A 166 20.35 -12.45 -10.25
C LYS A 166 19.49 -13.64 -9.89
N LYS A 167 19.40 -13.91 -8.58
CA LYS A 167 18.60 -14.98 -8.00
C LYS A 167 17.15 -14.89 -8.45
N TYR A 168 16.61 -13.67 -8.51
CA TYR A 168 15.26 -13.39 -8.95
C TYR A 168 15.31 -12.63 -10.27
N CYS A 169 14.67 -13.17 -11.31
CA CYS A 169 14.65 -12.53 -12.61
C CYS A 169 13.39 -12.88 -13.38
N TRP A 170 13.09 -12.10 -14.42
CA TRP A 170 11.95 -12.34 -15.31
C TRP A 170 12.43 -12.64 -16.72
N ASN A 171 11.66 -13.38 -17.50
CA ASN A 171 11.87 -13.52 -18.93
C ASN A 171 10.54 -13.42 -19.68
N LYS A 172 10.61 -13.02 -20.95
CA LYS A 172 9.46 -13.11 -21.85
C LYS A 172 9.62 -14.41 -22.63
N GLU A 173 8.69 -15.34 -22.46
CA GLU A 173 8.60 -16.49 -23.37
C GLU A 173 7.83 -16.08 -24.64
N ASP A 174 7.99 -16.85 -25.73
CA ASP A 174 7.51 -16.53 -27.07
C ASP A 174 5.98 -16.31 -27.17
N THR A 175 5.22 -16.63 -26.12
CA THR A 175 3.75 -16.60 -26.05
C THR A 175 3.15 -15.50 -25.15
N ASP A 176 3.86 -14.38 -24.95
CA ASP A 176 3.40 -13.17 -24.24
C ASP A 176 3.28 -13.25 -22.71
N GLU A 177 3.61 -14.38 -22.09
CA GLU A 177 3.61 -14.48 -20.63
C GLU A 177 4.97 -14.06 -20.05
N ASN A 178 4.92 -13.12 -19.10
CA ASN A 178 6.09 -12.80 -18.29
C ASN A 178 6.27 -13.95 -17.30
N VAL A 179 7.34 -14.72 -17.44
CA VAL A 179 7.68 -15.80 -16.53
C VAL A 179 8.68 -15.27 -15.50
N ILE A 180 8.41 -15.54 -14.23
CA ILE A 180 9.34 -15.24 -13.14
C ILE A 180 10.13 -16.51 -12.82
N TYR A 181 11.45 -16.37 -12.75
CA TYR A 181 12.36 -17.42 -12.33
C TYR A 181 13.02 -17.03 -11.02
N ILE A 182 13.08 -18.01 -10.13
CA ILE A 182 13.68 -17.91 -8.81
C ILE A 182 14.70 -19.04 -8.72
N TYR A 183 15.96 -18.66 -8.60
CA TYR A 183 17.07 -19.57 -8.39
C TYR A 183 17.43 -19.65 -6.91
N GLN A 184 18.27 -20.60 -6.55
CA GLN A 184 18.80 -20.69 -5.18
C GLN A 184 19.82 -19.57 -4.91
N GLU A 185 20.52 -19.09 -5.95
CA GLU A 185 21.60 -18.11 -5.86
C GLU A 185 21.74 -17.25 -7.14
N ASP A 186 22.47 -16.13 -7.03
CA ASP A 186 22.71 -15.18 -8.14
C ASP A 186 23.41 -15.83 -9.35
N ALA A 187 24.11 -16.96 -9.18
CA ALA A 187 24.77 -17.66 -10.29
C ALA A 187 23.80 -18.30 -11.31
N GLN A 188 22.52 -18.43 -10.94
CA GLN A 188 21.44 -19.05 -11.74
C GLN A 188 21.77 -20.49 -12.18
N THR A 189 22.33 -21.28 -11.27
CA THR A 189 22.75 -22.68 -11.48
C THR A 189 21.63 -23.66 -11.16
N ASN A 190 20.96 -23.46 -10.03
CA ASN A 190 19.91 -24.33 -9.51
C ASN A 190 18.59 -23.57 -9.42
N LEU A 191 17.57 -24.08 -10.12
CA LEU A 191 16.23 -23.51 -10.12
C LEU A 191 15.51 -23.90 -8.82
N LEU A 192 14.98 -22.90 -8.11
CA LEU A 192 14.15 -23.11 -6.94
C LEU A 192 12.68 -23.22 -7.35
N MET A 193 12.21 -22.27 -8.16
CA MET A 193 10.89 -22.29 -8.76
C MET A 193 10.77 -21.37 -9.97
N TYR A 194 9.75 -21.59 -10.80
CA TYR A 194 9.32 -20.63 -11.81
C TYR A 194 7.81 -20.73 -12.05
N TYR A 195 7.23 -19.64 -12.53
CA TYR A 195 5.81 -19.57 -12.83
C TYR A 195 5.53 -18.44 -13.83
N SER A 196 4.48 -18.61 -14.62
CA SER A 196 3.86 -17.51 -15.35
C SER A 196 3.10 -16.62 -14.37
N VAL A 197 3.19 -15.30 -14.56
CA VAL A 197 2.49 -14.31 -13.72
C VAL A 197 0.99 -14.62 -13.60
N ASP A 198 0.34 -15.02 -14.69
CA ASP A 198 -1.10 -15.30 -14.70
C ASP A 198 -1.47 -16.54 -13.88
N ASN A 199 -0.52 -17.47 -13.74
CA ASN A 199 -0.67 -18.70 -12.99
C ASN A 199 -0.23 -18.59 -11.53
N PHE A 200 0.25 -17.43 -11.07
CA PHE A 200 0.79 -17.31 -9.71
C PHE A 200 -0.25 -17.63 -8.61
N LYS A 201 -1.50 -17.18 -8.78
CA LYS A 201 -2.53 -17.33 -7.74
C LYS A 201 -3.05 -18.76 -7.60
N THR A 202 -3.14 -19.50 -8.70
CA THR A 202 -3.77 -20.82 -8.74
C THR A 202 -2.82 -21.96 -9.08
N GLY A 203 -1.65 -21.65 -9.64
CA GLY A 203 -0.79 -22.59 -10.31
C GLY A 203 -1.18 -22.81 -11.79
N PRO A 204 -0.38 -23.58 -12.53
CA PRO A 204 0.77 -24.35 -12.04
C PRO A 204 2.00 -23.47 -11.73
N ILE A 205 2.60 -23.70 -10.56
CA ILE A 205 3.95 -23.21 -10.20
C ILE A 205 4.90 -24.40 -10.24
N ILE A 206 6.01 -24.28 -10.95
CA ILE A 206 7.00 -25.37 -11.03
C ILE A 206 8.09 -25.12 -9.98
N ILE A 207 8.43 -26.14 -9.21
CA ILE A 207 9.34 -26.06 -8.06
C ILE A 207 10.44 -27.12 -8.15
N THR A 208 11.50 -26.96 -7.36
CA THR A 208 12.53 -27.99 -7.17
C THR A 208 11.94 -29.27 -6.55
N ASN A 209 12.49 -30.44 -6.90
CA ASN A 209 12.18 -31.72 -6.24
C ASN A 209 12.87 -31.88 -4.87
N ASP A 210 13.76 -30.95 -4.49
CA ASP A 210 14.37 -30.94 -3.15
C ASP A 210 13.37 -30.43 -2.09
N THR A 211 12.67 -31.39 -1.48
CA THR A 211 11.67 -31.13 -0.43
C THR A 211 12.24 -30.44 0.82
N SER A 212 13.55 -30.47 1.06
CA SER A 212 14.15 -29.75 2.20
C SER A 212 14.10 -28.24 2.00
N LEU A 213 14.13 -27.78 0.76
CA LEU A 213 14.03 -26.37 0.39
C LEU A 213 12.60 -25.83 0.49
N HIS A 214 11.60 -26.70 0.35
CA HIS A 214 10.18 -26.31 0.49
C HIS A 214 9.84 -25.75 1.88
N ILE A 215 10.67 -26.06 2.89
CA ILE A 215 10.52 -25.63 4.28
C ILE A 215 11.49 -24.50 4.63
N THR A 216 12.72 -24.55 4.09
CA THR A 216 13.81 -23.65 4.50
C THR A 216 13.93 -22.39 3.65
N SER A 217 13.42 -22.39 2.42
CA SER A 217 13.48 -21.23 1.54
C SER A 217 12.27 -20.30 1.75
N ASP A 218 12.56 -19.07 2.16
CA ASP A 218 11.53 -18.05 2.47
C ASP A 218 10.66 -17.70 1.26
N GLU A 219 11.14 -17.94 0.04
CA GLU A 219 10.39 -17.68 -1.17
C GLU A 219 9.06 -18.45 -1.22
N PHE A 220 9.00 -19.66 -0.65
CA PHE A 220 7.76 -20.43 -0.57
C PHE A 220 6.73 -19.85 0.39
N ASN A 221 7.13 -19.03 1.37
CA ASN A 221 6.22 -18.37 2.31
C ASN A 221 5.35 -17.32 1.63
N SER A 222 5.83 -16.78 0.51
CA SER A 222 5.14 -15.75 -0.26
C SER A 222 4.20 -16.30 -1.34
N ILE A 223 4.10 -17.64 -1.48
CA ILE A 223 3.16 -18.28 -2.40
C ILE A 223 1.74 -18.30 -1.82
N PRO A 224 0.70 -17.99 -2.62
CA PRO A 224 -0.70 -18.06 -2.23
C PRO A 224 -1.13 -19.42 -1.70
N LYS A 225 -1.96 -19.40 -0.66
CA LYS A 225 -2.55 -20.62 -0.12
C LYS A 225 -3.52 -21.20 -1.14
N GLY A 226 -3.46 -22.50 -1.35
CA GLY A 226 -4.26 -23.21 -2.35
C GLY A 226 -3.64 -23.24 -3.75
N ALA A 227 -2.52 -22.56 -3.99
CA ALA A 227 -1.81 -22.65 -5.25
C ALA A 227 -1.33 -24.09 -5.51
N LEU A 228 -1.48 -24.55 -6.76
CA LEU A 228 -0.98 -25.85 -7.20
C LEU A 228 0.47 -25.74 -7.64
N LEU A 229 1.30 -26.64 -7.10
CA LEU A 229 2.72 -26.72 -7.46
C LEU A 229 3.03 -28.09 -8.05
N TYR A 230 4.04 -28.13 -8.91
CA TYR A 230 4.57 -29.37 -9.48
C TYR A 230 6.09 -29.34 -9.37
N ASP A 231 6.69 -30.44 -8.92
CA ASP A 231 8.15 -30.54 -9.01
C ASP A 231 8.62 -30.91 -10.42
N THR A 232 9.94 -30.94 -10.61
CA THR A 232 10.57 -31.32 -11.88
C THR A 232 10.33 -32.78 -12.29
N GLU A 233 9.78 -33.62 -11.39
CA GLU A 233 9.37 -35.01 -11.65
C GLU A 233 7.84 -35.12 -11.86
N ALA A 234 7.14 -33.99 -11.97
CA ALA A 234 5.71 -33.87 -12.12
C ALA A 234 4.88 -34.39 -10.92
N VAL A 235 5.46 -34.51 -9.74
CA VAL A 235 4.70 -34.75 -8.51
C VAL A 235 3.92 -33.49 -8.17
N LYS A 236 2.63 -33.65 -7.86
CA LYS A 236 1.72 -32.56 -7.57
C LYS A 236 1.72 -32.22 -6.08
N TYR A 237 1.74 -30.93 -5.77
CA TYR A 237 1.66 -30.38 -4.43
C TYR A 237 0.61 -29.26 -4.34
N ILE A 238 0.21 -28.94 -3.12
CA ILE A 238 -0.64 -27.78 -2.80
C ILE A 238 0.00 -26.95 -1.69
N LYS A 239 0.00 -25.63 -1.85
CA LYS A 239 0.44 -24.71 -0.79
C LYS A 239 -0.64 -24.65 0.30
N THR A 240 -0.31 -25.05 1.52
CA THR A 240 -1.19 -24.87 2.67
C THR A 240 -0.81 -23.60 3.44
N ARG A 241 -1.47 -23.34 4.57
CA ARG A 241 -1.11 -22.21 5.43
C ARG A 241 0.34 -22.32 5.92
N ASP A 242 0.76 -23.52 6.29
CA ASP A 242 1.98 -23.74 7.08
C ASP A 242 3.03 -24.58 6.32
N SER A 243 2.67 -25.20 5.19
CA SER A 243 3.53 -26.15 4.47
C SER A 243 3.23 -26.21 2.95
N ILE A 244 3.98 -27.06 2.25
CA ILE A 244 3.68 -27.56 0.90
C ILE A 244 3.44 -29.06 1.05
N GLU A 245 2.28 -29.54 0.60
CA GLU A 245 1.86 -30.93 0.81
C GLU A 245 1.62 -31.66 -0.50
N VAL A 246 2.03 -32.92 -0.57
CA VAL A 246 1.82 -33.79 -1.74
C VAL A 246 0.33 -34.07 -1.91
N VAL A 247 -0.20 -33.81 -3.10
CA VAL A 247 -1.58 -34.15 -3.47
C VAL A 247 -1.58 -35.56 -4.05
N LYS A 248 -2.17 -36.50 -3.32
CA LYS A 248 -2.36 -37.89 -3.75
C LYS A 248 -3.56 -38.05 -4.67
#